data_AF-A0A8S8XQV1-F1
#
_entry.id   AF-A0A8S8XQV1-F1
#
_cell.length_a   1.000
_cell.length_b   1.000
_cell.length_c   1.000
_cell.angle_alpha   90.00
_cell.angle_beta   90.00
_cell.angle_gamma   90.00
#
_symmetry.space_group_name_H-M   'P 1'
#
loop_
_entity.id
_entity.type
_entity.pdbx_description
1 polymer ?
#
loop_
_entity_poly.entity_id
_entity_poly.type
_entity_poly.pdbx_seq_one_letter_code
_entity_poly.pdbx_strand_id
1 'polypeptide(L)'
;MSMLANSKMMLGAALVCLILSAPLSMLSTGAVEGAVEDNFETFPADSACANSDCSEIEEDWATSTGERSYYAWNLTNPTEVMAGADPVYEQVGPFDYDITYTREVIEFNKDAGTLKYSESKVYTCAEDTRTPCDMEVTTTNIPFQPQVVGATGTAISGIMDLTKAGFALQEPSTMK
;
A
#
# COMPACT_ATOMS: atom_id res chain seq x y z
N MET A 1 -26.61 60.57 9.91
CA MET A 1 -25.35 60.37 9.16
C MET A 1 -24.30 59.64 10.01
N SER A 2 -24.62 58.47 10.58
CA SER A 2 -23.67 57.73 11.45
C SER A 2 -23.37 56.29 10.95
N MET A 3 -24.27 55.68 10.17
CA MET A 3 -24.09 54.31 9.66
C MET A 3 -23.17 54.21 8.42
N LEU A 4 -23.02 55.29 7.63
CA LEU A 4 -22.26 55.30 6.36
C LEU A 4 -20.74 55.46 6.55
N ALA A 5 -20.28 55.96 7.70
CA ALA A 5 -18.85 56.12 8.00
C ALA A 5 -18.23 54.79 8.45
N ASN A 6 -18.95 54.01 9.25
CA ASN A 6 -18.50 52.70 9.74
C ASN A 6 -18.47 51.63 8.63
N SER A 7 -19.41 51.66 7.67
CA SER A 7 -19.41 50.67 6.59
C SER A 7 -18.21 50.82 5.64
N LYS A 8 -17.75 52.05 5.37
CA LYS A 8 -16.55 52.30 4.55
C LYS A 8 -15.25 51.93 5.27
N MET A 9 -15.18 52.16 6.59
CA MET A 9 -14.04 51.75 7.41
C MET A 9 -13.95 50.22 7.54
N MET A 10 -15.10 49.54 7.67
CA MET A 10 -15.18 48.09 7.79
C MET A 10 -14.91 47.37 6.45
N LEU A 11 -15.33 47.94 5.32
CA LEU A 11 -14.97 47.43 3.99
C LEU A 11 -13.46 47.61 3.70
N GLY A 12 -12.88 48.74 4.13
CA GLY A 12 -11.45 49.00 4.00
C GLY A 12 -10.59 48.04 4.82
N ALA A 13 -10.99 47.76 6.07
CA ALA A 13 -10.32 46.79 6.93
C ALA A 13 -10.43 45.35 6.38
N ALA A 14 -11.60 44.95 5.86
CA ALA A 14 -11.79 43.64 5.25
C ALA A 14 -10.92 43.44 3.99
N LEU A 15 -10.79 44.47 3.15
CA LEU A 15 -9.97 44.43 1.94
C LEU A 15 -8.47 44.34 2.27
N VAL A 16 -8.01 45.08 3.30
CA VAL A 16 -6.62 45.00 3.79
C VAL A 16 -6.32 43.62 4.36
N CYS A 17 -7.22 43.02 5.13
CA CYS A 17 -7.04 41.65 5.64
C CYS A 17 -7.00 40.60 4.53
N LEU A 18 -7.77 40.76 3.46
CA LEU A 18 -7.77 39.89 2.27
C LEU A 18 -6.47 40.03 1.45
N ILE A 19 -5.94 41.25 1.36
CA ILE A 19 -4.65 41.52 0.69
C ILE A 19 -3.47 41.02 1.54
N LEU A 20 -3.59 41.02 2.87
CA LEU A 20 -2.55 40.49 3.77
C LEU A 20 -2.57 38.96 3.89
N SER A 21 -3.72 38.31 3.70
CA SER A 21 -3.85 36.85 3.82
C SER A 21 -3.36 36.10 2.57
N ALA A 22 -3.50 36.67 1.37
CA ALA A 22 -3.06 36.03 0.13
C ALA A 22 -1.53 35.78 0.04
N PRO A 23 -0.64 36.73 0.43
CA PRO A 23 0.80 36.49 0.50
C PRO A 23 1.18 35.43 1.54
N LEU A 24 0.50 35.40 2.69
CA LEU A 24 0.75 34.41 3.74
C LEU A 24 0.37 32.98 3.31
N SER A 25 -0.69 32.81 2.52
CA SER A 25 -1.03 31.50 1.93
C SER A 25 -0.04 31.02 0.85
N MET A 26 0.57 31.95 0.11
CA MET A 26 1.60 31.62 -0.89
C MET A 26 2.96 31.32 -0.25
N LEU A 27 3.31 31.98 0.84
CA LEU A 27 4.51 31.68 1.63
C LEU A 27 4.37 30.34 2.38
N SER A 28 3.15 29.98 2.80
CA SER A 28 2.87 28.69 3.43
C SER A 28 2.97 27.53 2.45
N THR A 29 2.59 27.71 1.18
CA THR A 29 2.72 26.64 0.17
C THR A 29 4.17 26.48 -0.26
N GLY A 30 4.89 27.55 -0.57
CA GLY A 30 6.29 27.44 -0.99
C GLY A 30 7.26 26.93 0.10
N ALA A 31 7.04 27.26 1.37
CA ALA A 31 7.87 26.75 2.48
C ALA A 31 7.53 25.30 2.85
N VAL A 32 6.26 24.90 2.74
CA VAL A 32 5.83 23.52 2.96
C VAL A 32 6.22 22.64 1.78
N GLU A 33 6.07 23.11 0.55
CA GLU A 33 6.53 22.41 -0.67
C GLU A 33 8.05 22.24 -0.63
N GLY A 34 8.82 23.28 -0.30
CA GLY A 34 10.28 23.15 -0.15
C GLY A 34 10.70 22.19 0.97
N ALA A 35 10.04 22.26 2.14
CA ALA A 35 10.31 21.30 3.21
C ALA A 35 9.90 19.87 2.83
N VAL A 36 8.81 19.69 2.10
CA VAL A 36 8.35 18.38 1.62
C VAL A 36 9.31 17.82 0.57
N GLU A 37 9.74 18.64 -0.38
CA GLU A 37 10.69 18.26 -1.43
C GLU A 37 12.05 17.88 -0.84
N ASP A 38 12.60 18.71 0.07
CA ASP A 38 13.84 18.40 0.80
C ASP A 38 13.74 17.08 1.59
N ASN A 39 12.59 16.82 2.25
CA ASN A 39 12.40 15.56 2.99
C ASN A 39 12.29 14.34 2.05
N PHE A 40 11.66 14.48 0.88
CA PHE A 40 11.49 13.37 -0.05
C PHE A 40 12.75 13.08 -0.89
N GLU A 41 13.59 14.09 -1.14
CA GLU A 41 14.87 13.92 -1.83
C GLU A 41 15.82 12.97 -1.07
N THR A 42 15.83 13.04 0.26
CA THR A 42 16.72 12.21 1.11
C THR A 42 16.00 11.07 1.81
N PHE A 43 14.66 11.01 1.79
CA PHE A 43 13.86 9.99 2.47
C PHE A 43 14.36 8.54 2.30
N PRO A 44 14.75 8.06 1.09
CA PRO A 44 15.22 6.68 0.94
C PRO A 44 16.53 6.41 1.70
N ALA A 45 17.39 7.42 1.83
CA ALA A 45 18.65 7.31 2.57
C ALA A 45 18.42 7.51 4.06
N ASP A 46 17.65 8.53 4.46
CA ASP A 46 17.37 8.85 5.86
C ASP A 46 16.61 7.73 6.59
N SER A 47 15.86 6.91 5.86
CA SER A 47 15.15 5.75 6.42
C SER A 47 15.99 4.46 6.47
N ALA A 48 17.02 4.34 5.62
CA ALA A 48 17.79 3.10 5.46
C ALA A 48 19.19 3.18 6.08
N CYS A 49 19.76 4.38 6.18
CA CYS A 49 21.16 4.60 6.53
C CYS A 49 21.26 5.16 7.95
N ALA A 50 22.09 4.54 8.79
CA ALA A 50 22.36 5.03 10.14
C ALA A 50 23.27 6.25 10.19
N ASN A 51 23.89 6.57 9.05
CA ASN A 51 24.77 7.71 8.89
C ASN A 51 24.62 8.38 7.51
N SER A 52 25.07 9.64 7.43
CA SER A 52 24.89 10.52 6.26
C SER A 52 25.62 10.11 4.98
N ASP A 53 26.51 9.13 5.07
CA ASP A 53 27.26 8.52 3.98
C ASP A 53 26.80 7.09 3.66
N CYS A 54 25.81 6.57 4.40
CA CYS A 54 25.26 5.22 4.26
C CYS A 54 26.30 4.09 4.33
N SER A 55 27.38 4.32 5.09
CA SER A 55 28.36 3.26 5.39
C SER A 55 27.85 2.32 6.50
N GLU A 56 26.87 2.75 7.28
CA GLU A 56 26.14 1.95 8.25
C GLU A 56 24.64 1.95 7.90
N ILE A 57 24.00 0.78 7.99
CA ILE A 57 22.58 0.58 7.67
C ILE A 57 21.80 0.47 8.97
N GLU A 58 20.63 1.11 9.02
CA GLU A 58 19.70 0.98 10.14
C GLU A 58 19.25 -0.47 10.29
N GLU A 59 19.49 -1.08 11.45
CA GLU A 59 19.24 -2.51 11.66
C GLU A 59 17.74 -2.85 11.51
N ASP A 60 16.86 -1.99 12.04
CA ASP A 60 15.41 -2.13 11.95
C ASP A 60 14.89 -1.97 10.51
N TRP A 61 15.61 -1.22 9.66
CA TRP A 61 15.32 -1.15 8.23
C TRP A 61 15.84 -2.38 7.49
N ALA A 62 17.07 -2.80 7.82
CA ALA A 62 17.73 -3.95 7.22
C ALA A 62 16.98 -5.24 7.51
N THR A 63 16.43 -5.39 8.73
CA THR A 63 15.57 -6.51 9.10
C THR A 63 14.35 -6.00 9.85
N SER A 64 13.18 -6.21 9.26
CA SER A 64 11.90 -5.84 9.86
C SER A 64 10.94 -7.01 9.77
N THR A 65 10.08 -7.19 10.77
CA THR A 65 8.98 -8.16 10.71
C THR A 65 7.64 -7.42 10.72
N GLY A 66 6.72 -7.83 9.85
CA GLY A 66 5.36 -7.32 9.84
C GLY A 66 4.34 -8.43 9.61
N GLU A 67 3.15 -8.25 10.16
CA GLU A 67 2.06 -9.22 10.07
C GLU A 67 1.20 -8.98 8.81
N ARG A 68 0.74 -10.07 8.18
CA ARG A 68 -0.28 -10.01 7.13
C ARG A 68 -1.27 -11.16 7.24
N SER A 69 -2.55 -10.82 7.12
CA SER A 69 -3.65 -11.78 7.03
C SER A 69 -4.02 -12.06 5.57
N TYR A 70 -4.12 -13.33 5.21
CA TYR A 70 -4.59 -13.78 3.90
C TYR A 70 -5.96 -14.46 4.02
N TYR A 71 -6.74 -14.38 2.95
CA TYR A 71 -8.02 -15.06 2.80
C TYR A 71 -8.01 -15.83 1.50
N ALA A 72 -8.66 -16.98 1.48
CA ALA A 72 -8.84 -17.78 0.29
C ALA A 72 -10.33 -17.98 0.01
N TRP A 73 -10.67 -18.27 -1.25
CA TRP A 73 -12.04 -18.61 -1.65
C TRP A 73 -12.12 -20.09 -1.98
N ASN A 74 -12.72 -20.85 -1.08
CA ASN A 74 -12.92 -22.28 -1.20
C ASN A 74 -14.12 -22.58 -2.09
N LEU A 75 -13.92 -23.35 -3.16
CA LEU A 75 -14.99 -23.81 -4.04
C LEU A 75 -15.73 -24.99 -3.40
N THR A 76 -17.01 -24.79 -3.10
CA THR A 76 -17.84 -25.78 -2.38
C THR A 76 -18.53 -26.78 -3.31
N ASN A 77 -18.67 -26.48 -4.61
CA ASN A 77 -19.35 -27.31 -5.60
C ASN A 77 -18.48 -27.70 -6.83
N PRO A 78 -17.24 -28.20 -6.66
CA PRO A 78 -16.32 -28.44 -7.78
C PRO A 78 -16.86 -29.42 -8.85
N THR A 79 -17.59 -30.47 -8.44
CA THR A 79 -18.17 -31.45 -9.36
C THR A 79 -19.23 -30.85 -10.28
N GLU A 80 -20.04 -29.93 -9.76
CA GLU A 80 -21.10 -29.26 -10.52
C GLU A 80 -20.50 -28.24 -11.50
N VAL A 81 -19.47 -27.51 -11.06
CA VAL A 81 -18.73 -26.58 -11.93
C VAL A 81 -18.09 -27.32 -13.10
N MET A 82 -17.50 -28.51 -12.86
CA MET A 82 -16.98 -29.35 -13.94
C MET A 82 -18.08 -29.85 -14.90
N ALA A 83 -19.33 -29.90 -14.46
CA ALA A 83 -20.49 -30.22 -15.28
C ALA A 83 -21.14 -29.00 -15.97
N GLY A 84 -20.62 -27.78 -15.72
CA GLY A 84 -21.07 -26.53 -16.34
C GLY A 84 -22.00 -25.67 -15.47
N ALA A 85 -22.15 -25.97 -14.18
CA ALA A 85 -22.87 -25.11 -13.25
C ALA A 85 -22.02 -23.89 -12.81
N ASP A 86 -22.69 -22.89 -12.23
CA ASP A 86 -22.01 -21.73 -11.66
C ASP A 86 -21.23 -22.08 -10.37
N PRO A 87 -20.04 -21.50 -10.15
CA PRO A 87 -19.23 -21.79 -8.98
C PRO A 87 -19.77 -21.11 -7.71
N VAL A 88 -19.72 -21.84 -6.59
CA VAL A 88 -20.12 -21.37 -5.26
C VAL A 88 -18.90 -21.32 -4.34
N TYR A 89 -18.47 -20.11 -4.01
CA TYR A 89 -17.30 -19.86 -3.18
C TYR A 89 -17.67 -19.51 -1.74
N GLU A 90 -16.87 -20.01 -0.80
CA GLU A 90 -16.87 -19.62 0.61
C GLU A 90 -15.52 -19.01 0.97
N GLN A 91 -15.50 -17.83 1.58
CA GLN A 91 -14.25 -17.23 2.05
C GLN A 91 -13.78 -17.96 3.32
N VAL A 92 -12.52 -18.37 3.32
CA VAL A 92 -11.85 -18.98 4.47
C VAL A 92 -10.66 -18.13 4.90
N GLY A 93 -10.41 -18.08 6.22
CA GLY A 93 -9.37 -17.28 6.83
C GLY A 93 -9.86 -16.49 8.05
N PRO A 94 -9.02 -15.59 8.60
CA PRO A 94 -7.70 -15.26 8.08
C PRO A 94 -6.64 -16.33 8.36
N PHE A 95 -5.70 -16.44 7.44
CA PHE A 95 -4.41 -17.09 7.63
C PHE A 95 -3.38 -16.00 7.92
N ASP A 96 -2.93 -15.92 9.17
CA ASP A 96 -2.06 -14.86 9.63
C ASP A 96 -0.60 -15.30 9.48
N TYR A 97 0.22 -14.44 8.90
CA TYR A 97 1.64 -14.69 8.66
C TYR A 97 2.50 -13.55 9.21
N ASP A 98 3.55 -13.93 9.92
CA ASP A 98 4.69 -13.08 10.20
C ASP A 98 5.63 -13.08 8.99
N ILE A 99 5.83 -11.91 8.42
CA ILE A 99 6.71 -11.72 7.27
C ILE A 99 7.95 -11.00 7.72
N THR A 100 9.07 -11.71 7.72
CA THR A 100 10.39 -11.12 7.94
C THR A 100 10.96 -10.66 6.60
N TYR A 101 11.22 -9.36 6.50
CA TYR A 101 11.89 -8.72 5.39
C TYR A 101 13.36 -8.55 5.76
N THR A 102 14.25 -9.00 4.89
CA THR A 102 15.68 -8.75 4.98
C THR A 102 16.13 -7.97 3.76
N ARG A 103 16.76 -6.82 3.98
CA ARG A 103 17.21 -5.88 2.96
C ARG A 103 18.72 -5.77 3.00
N GLU A 104 19.35 -5.95 1.85
CA GLU A 104 20.78 -5.77 1.66
C GLU A 104 21.02 -4.63 0.67
N VAL A 105 21.72 -3.58 1.11
CA VAL A 105 22.07 -2.46 0.24
C VAL A 105 23.12 -2.88 -0.78
N ILE A 106 22.82 -2.62 -2.06
CA ILE A 106 23.69 -2.92 -3.20
C ILE A 106 24.48 -1.66 -3.59
N GLU A 107 23.81 -0.51 -3.61
CA GLU A 107 24.41 0.74 -4.07
C GLU A 107 23.67 1.94 -3.45
N PHE A 108 24.43 2.91 -2.95
CA PHE A 108 23.92 4.22 -2.57
C PHE A 108 24.60 5.30 -3.44
N ASN A 109 23.80 6.04 -4.19
CA ASN A 109 24.26 7.17 -4.98
C ASN A 109 23.75 8.47 -4.36
N LYS A 110 24.63 9.12 -3.60
CA LYS A 110 24.34 10.36 -2.88
C LYS A 110 24.03 11.54 -3.81
N ASP A 111 24.71 11.63 -4.96
CA ASP A 111 24.52 12.73 -5.92
C ASP A 111 23.16 12.62 -6.63
N ALA A 112 22.67 11.39 -6.86
CA ALA A 112 21.39 11.12 -7.48
C ALA A 112 20.23 10.93 -6.47
N GLY A 113 20.52 10.87 -5.17
CA GLY A 113 19.52 10.59 -4.13
C GLY A 113 18.91 9.18 -4.20
N THR A 114 19.61 8.20 -4.79
CA THR A 114 19.04 6.85 -5.02
C THR A 114 19.70 5.77 -4.17
N LEU A 115 18.88 4.87 -3.63
CA LEU A 115 19.29 3.66 -2.93
C LEU A 115 18.81 2.42 -3.69
N LYS A 116 19.71 1.49 -3.96
CA LYS A 116 19.43 0.19 -4.56
C LYS A 116 19.67 -0.90 -3.53
N TYR A 117 18.71 -1.79 -3.33
CA TYR A 117 18.80 -2.89 -2.39
C TYR A 117 18.14 -4.16 -2.95
N SER A 118 18.54 -5.30 -2.39
CA SER A 118 17.84 -6.59 -2.56
C SER A 118 16.97 -6.83 -1.33
N GLU A 119 15.71 -7.22 -1.52
CA GLU A 119 14.80 -7.58 -0.44
C GLU A 119 14.40 -9.05 -0.56
N SER A 120 14.65 -9.84 0.48
CA SER A 120 14.12 -11.19 0.63
C SER A 120 13.03 -11.24 1.69
N LYS A 121 12.02 -12.10 1.48
CA LYS A 121 10.86 -12.25 2.39
C LYS A 121 10.76 -13.69 2.84
N VAL A 122 10.64 -13.89 4.13
CA VAL A 122 10.31 -15.19 4.74
C VAL A 122 8.92 -15.08 5.35
N TYR A 123 8.04 -15.99 4.98
CA TYR A 123 6.66 -16.06 5.46
C TYR A 123 6.55 -17.21 6.46
N THR A 124 6.21 -16.88 7.70
CA THR A 124 6.01 -17.85 8.77
C THR A 124 4.56 -17.78 9.24
N CYS A 125 3.89 -18.93 9.39
CA CYS A 125 2.55 -18.97 9.95
C CYS A 125 2.58 -18.40 11.37
N ALA A 126 1.75 -17.40 11.66
CA ALA A 126 1.71 -16.77 12.97
C ALA A 126 1.25 -17.78 14.04
N GLU A 127 1.86 -17.75 15.23
CA GLU A 127 1.56 -18.72 16.30
C GLU A 127 0.11 -18.60 16.80
N ASP A 128 -0.48 -17.41 16.72
CA ASP A 128 -1.82 -17.08 17.16
C ASP A 128 -2.84 -17.03 16.02
N THR A 129 -2.49 -17.52 14.83
CA THR A 129 -3.44 -17.52 13.72
C THR A 129 -4.70 -18.31 14.05
N ARG A 130 -5.85 -17.74 13.66
CA ARG A 130 -7.17 -18.35 13.91
C ARG A 130 -7.47 -19.52 12.99
N THR A 131 -6.86 -19.53 11.80
CA THR A 131 -7.09 -20.57 10.80
C THR A 131 -5.78 -21.33 10.57
N PRO A 132 -5.76 -22.66 10.71
CA PRO A 132 -4.56 -23.44 10.47
C PRO A 132 -4.01 -23.19 9.06
N CYS A 133 -2.72 -22.84 8.96
CA CYS A 133 -2.07 -22.58 7.67
C CYS A 133 -1.95 -23.82 6.77
N ASP A 134 -2.26 -25.02 7.29
CA ASP A 134 -2.32 -26.29 6.57
C ASP A 134 -3.76 -26.69 6.16
N MET A 135 -4.74 -25.79 6.30
CA MET A 135 -6.11 -26.00 5.83
C MET A 135 -6.13 -26.27 4.31
N GLU A 136 -6.84 -27.31 3.90
CA GLU A 136 -7.09 -27.59 2.49
C GLU A 136 -8.10 -26.60 1.90
N VAL A 137 -7.76 -26.02 0.74
CA VAL A 137 -8.64 -25.13 -0.02
C VAL A 137 -8.80 -25.67 -1.43
N THR A 138 -10.05 -25.91 -1.83
CA THR A 138 -10.36 -26.29 -3.22
C THR A 138 -10.45 -25.03 -4.07
N THR A 139 -9.60 -24.93 -5.08
CA THR A 139 -9.61 -23.79 -6.01
C THR A 139 -9.27 -24.23 -7.44
N THR A 140 -9.33 -23.27 -8.35
CA THR A 140 -8.93 -23.44 -9.74
C THR A 140 -7.51 -23.99 -9.84
N ASN A 141 -7.29 -24.94 -10.74
CA ASN A 141 -5.95 -25.42 -11.05
C ASN A 141 -5.19 -24.38 -11.89
N ILE A 142 -4.61 -23.39 -11.20
CA ILE A 142 -3.93 -22.24 -11.81
C ILE A 142 -2.79 -22.67 -12.75
N PRO A 143 -1.90 -23.63 -12.44
CA PRO A 143 -0.85 -24.02 -13.37
C PRO A 143 -1.36 -24.67 -14.67
N PHE A 144 -2.53 -25.32 -14.63
CA PHE A 144 -3.13 -26.01 -15.78
C PHE A 144 -3.97 -25.06 -16.66
N GLN A 145 -4.64 -24.08 -16.07
CA GLN A 145 -5.53 -23.18 -16.80
C GLN A 145 -4.88 -22.14 -17.75
N PRO A 146 -3.63 -21.65 -17.65
CA PRO A 146 -3.08 -20.71 -18.63
C PRO A 146 -3.06 -21.30 -20.04
N GLN A 147 -2.92 -22.62 -20.17
CA GLN A 147 -2.98 -23.30 -21.46
C GLN A 147 -4.41 -23.34 -22.05
N VAL A 148 -5.42 -23.49 -21.20
CA VAL A 148 -6.85 -23.48 -21.62
C VAL A 148 -7.32 -22.05 -21.93
N VAL A 149 -6.84 -21.06 -21.18
CA VAL A 149 -7.13 -19.63 -21.38
C VAL A 149 -6.46 -19.06 -22.63
N GLY A 150 -5.21 -19.47 -22.91
CA GLY A 150 -4.53 -19.10 -24.15
C GLY A 150 -5.18 -19.68 -25.42
N ALA A 151 -5.89 -20.81 -25.29
CA ALA A 151 -6.65 -21.43 -26.39
C ALA A 151 -8.09 -20.88 -26.53
N THR A 152 -8.62 -20.19 -25.52
CA THR A 152 -10.03 -19.76 -25.46
C THR A 152 -10.13 -18.26 -25.17
N GLY A 153 -9.80 -17.44 -26.18
CA GLY A 153 -9.64 -15.98 -26.07
C GLY A 153 -10.87 -15.15 -25.64
N THR A 154 -11.98 -15.76 -25.24
CA THR A 154 -13.22 -15.09 -24.78
C THR A 154 -13.54 -15.30 -23.30
N ALA A 155 -12.83 -16.17 -22.56
CA ALA A 155 -13.09 -16.47 -21.15
C ALA A 155 -12.29 -15.59 -20.15
N ILE A 156 -11.57 -14.59 -20.65
CA ILE A 156 -10.61 -13.78 -19.89
C ILE A 156 -11.30 -12.88 -18.83
N SER A 157 -12.51 -12.38 -19.10
CA SER A 157 -13.26 -11.56 -18.15
C SER A 157 -13.70 -12.35 -16.91
N GLY A 158 -14.22 -13.56 -17.09
CA GLY A 158 -14.67 -14.41 -15.98
C GLY A 158 -13.52 -14.83 -15.06
N ILE A 159 -12.32 -15.05 -15.62
CA ILE A 159 -11.14 -15.43 -14.84
C ILE A 159 -10.54 -14.22 -14.12
N MET A 160 -10.56 -13.01 -14.71
CA MET A 160 -10.13 -11.80 -13.99
C MET A 160 -11.00 -11.49 -12.78
N ASP A 161 -12.32 -11.71 -12.85
CA ASP A 161 -13.22 -11.53 -11.71
C ASP A 161 -12.97 -12.60 -10.62
N LEU A 162 -12.70 -13.84 -11.04
CA LEU A 162 -12.36 -14.95 -10.14
C LEU A 162 -10.98 -14.79 -9.48
N THR A 163 -10.01 -14.21 -10.19
CA THR A 163 -8.67 -13.92 -9.66
C THR A 163 -8.68 -12.69 -8.75
N LYS A 164 -9.53 -11.69 -9.03
CA LYS A 164 -9.79 -10.56 -8.12
C LYS A 164 -10.47 -11.01 -6.83
N ALA A 165 -11.34 -12.01 -6.89
CA ALA A 165 -11.86 -12.65 -5.69
C ALA A 165 -10.74 -13.42 -4.98
N GLY A 166 -10.03 -14.32 -5.67
CA GLY A 166 -9.10 -15.32 -5.13
C GLY A 166 -8.10 -14.88 -4.06
N PHE A 167 -7.60 -13.64 -4.11
CA PHE A 167 -6.72 -13.06 -3.08
C PHE A 167 -7.05 -11.58 -2.87
N ALA A 168 -7.81 -11.27 -1.83
CA ALA A 168 -8.01 -9.89 -1.38
C ALA A 168 -7.03 -9.60 -0.24
N LEU A 169 -6.14 -8.63 -0.45
CA LEU A 169 -5.39 -7.99 0.64
C LEU A 169 -6.36 -7.04 1.36
N GLN A 170 -6.73 -7.38 2.58
CA GLN A 170 -7.36 -6.43 3.48
C GLN A 170 -6.26 -5.88 4.38
N GLU A 171 -5.79 -4.66 4.13
CA GLU A 171 -4.93 -3.97 5.10
C GLU A 171 -5.75 -3.71 6.38
N PRO A 172 -5.21 -4.00 7.58
CA PRO A 172 -5.85 -3.56 8.80
C PRO A 172 -5.88 -2.03 8.77
N SER A 173 -7.08 -1.46 8.81
CA SER A 173 -7.28 -0.02 8.96
C SER A 173 -6.70 0.43 10.31
N THR A 174 -5.43 0.83 10.31
CA THR A 174 -4.79 1.46 11.46
C THR A 174 -5.34 2.88 11.63
N MET A 175 -5.99 3.05 12.78
CA MET A 175 -6.21 4.25 13.59
C MET A 175 -6.19 5.63 12.91
N LYS A 176 -7.33 6.31 13.01
CA LYS A 176 -7.37 7.77 13.17
C LYS A 176 -6.86 8.19 14.54
#